data_AF-A0AAU6ZEA1-F1
#
_entry.id   AF-A0AAU6ZEA1-F1
#
_cell.length_a   1.000
_cell.length_b   1.000
_cell.length_c   1.000
_cell.angle_alpha   90.00
_cell.angle_beta   90.00
_cell.angle_gamma   90.00
#
_symmetry.space_group_name_H-M   'P 1'
#
loop_
_entity.id
_entity.type
_entity.pdbx_description
1 polymer ?
#
loop_
_entity_poly.entity_id
_entity_poly.type
_entity_poly.pdbx_seq_one_letter_code
_entity_poly.pdbx_strand_id
1 'polypeptide(L)'
;MSGSARRYPPYADFRQAVRRHSPRDLIPAIAARAADEKDIAMQWDKSWPAGFPPWIYAAMARDCVLYSNDHRGKPVDDRAVTRMRNLFSISHDEKEDHPDFSYLSVLGGYVYEQIPYQVPIKEELARAYLLWVDTPGTEGWPGSVDWTELLGGSIEDALAVSFMIAVGVMKNGGHFDPQWLASDAYQALGEMVPAAAVARAVMDKLTATIAEARADGRSAPELPPAYQRYAYNPLIKTPLMDIGDGLRYAPQPQFLLRAMAPQNLYYRGMRLWADKNFGAIMGARVAAYTGRQLQHTGEHTVFQEFRWNKKGVGGIDSSDWFLITPQATILIECKSAQMKLGARAGTLIGLQEANETISKAYRQLANNAAEIRTGNTAYAAIPSGRPLIGLVVTAEPFYHANDRAVRMTIKDPGLPVLTVSLRDIEMLAVLSPSQVGTALLAIVQDDVLNTWMLSKSLAEVLPDFDKTENQLIDETFDRVFLPMTGRGKAE
;
A
#
# COMPACT_ATOMS: atom_id res chain seq x y z
N MET A 1 2.88 4.93 49.32
CA MET A 1 3.69 5.61 48.29
C MET A 1 2.93 5.51 46.98
N SER A 2 2.17 6.56 46.62
CA SER A 2 1.54 6.67 45.31
C SER A 2 2.65 6.92 44.29
N GLY A 3 2.98 5.90 43.49
CA GLY A 3 3.86 6.08 42.35
C GLY A 3 3.20 7.09 41.42
N SER A 4 3.85 8.24 41.21
CA SER A 4 3.46 9.16 40.13
C SER A 4 3.43 8.36 38.85
N ALA A 5 2.24 8.19 38.26
CA ALA A 5 2.10 7.58 36.94
C ALA A 5 3.07 8.30 35.99
N ARG A 6 3.90 7.53 35.29
CA ARG A 6 4.91 8.07 34.38
C ARG A 6 4.16 8.62 33.17
N ARG A 7 3.86 9.91 33.17
CA ARG A 7 3.14 10.56 32.08
C ARG A 7 4.01 10.56 30.83
N TYR A 8 3.57 9.88 29.78
CA TYR A 8 4.21 9.95 28.46
C TYR A 8 4.06 11.37 27.90
N PRO A 9 5.05 11.92 27.17
CA PRO A 9 4.90 13.23 26.57
C PRO A 9 3.83 13.17 25.46
N PRO A 10 3.01 14.22 25.31
CA PRO A 10 2.05 14.30 24.21
C PRO A 10 2.76 14.42 22.85
N TYR A 11 2.09 14.07 21.76
CA TYR A 11 2.63 14.22 20.41
C TYR A 11 2.97 15.69 20.07
N ALA A 12 2.28 16.63 20.72
CA ALA A 12 2.57 18.06 20.63
C ALA A 12 4.02 18.41 21.02
N ASP A 13 4.66 17.66 21.92
CA ASP A 13 6.06 17.89 22.32
C ASP A 13 7.04 17.52 21.21
N PHE A 14 6.78 16.41 20.50
CA PHE A 14 7.53 16.05 19.28
C PHE A 14 7.40 17.15 18.24
N ARG A 15 6.16 17.56 17.93
CA ARG A 15 5.89 18.64 16.98
C ARG A 15 6.62 19.93 17.38
N GLN A 16 6.59 20.29 18.66
CA GLN A 16 7.27 21.49 19.14
C GLN A 16 8.80 21.38 19.06
N ALA A 17 9.37 20.18 19.16
CA ALA A 17 10.80 19.96 18.90
C ALA A 17 11.13 20.19 17.41
N VAL A 18 10.34 19.63 16.50
CA VAL A 18 10.50 19.80 15.04
C VAL A 18 10.39 21.28 14.63
N ARG A 19 9.37 21.99 15.14
CA ARG A 19 9.10 23.41 14.81
C ARG A 19 10.20 24.40 15.19
N ARG A 20 11.24 23.96 15.91
CA ARG A 20 12.38 24.83 16.29
C ARG A 20 13.38 25.01 15.16
N HIS A 21 13.28 24.21 14.11
CA HIS A 21 14.21 24.18 12.99
C HIS A 21 13.52 24.70 11.72
N SER A 22 14.24 25.47 10.91
CA SER A 22 13.69 25.93 9.63
C SER A 22 13.52 24.74 8.68
N PRO A 23 12.55 24.79 7.74
CA PRO A 23 12.48 23.79 6.67
C PRO A 23 13.76 23.75 5.82
N ARG A 24 14.37 24.91 5.57
CA ARG A 24 15.63 25.03 4.82
C ARG A 24 16.78 24.25 5.44
N ASP A 25 16.82 24.15 6.78
CA ASP A 25 17.88 23.41 7.48
C ASP A 25 17.48 21.95 7.73
N LEU A 26 16.22 21.72 8.15
CA LEU A 26 15.80 20.39 8.60
C LEU A 26 15.56 19.43 7.44
N ILE A 27 14.98 19.90 6.33
CA ILE A 27 14.66 19.04 5.17
C ILE A 27 15.92 18.42 4.54
N PRO A 28 16.98 19.20 4.21
CA PRO A 28 18.23 18.61 3.71
C PRO A 28 18.87 17.65 4.72
N ALA A 29 18.88 18.04 5.99
CA ALA A 29 19.54 17.27 7.04
C ALA A 29 18.88 15.91 7.33
N ILE A 30 17.56 15.80 7.21
CA ILE A 30 16.86 14.51 7.35
C ILE A 30 16.89 13.71 6.05
N ALA A 31 16.86 14.37 4.89
CA ALA A 31 16.98 13.68 3.60
C ALA A 31 18.33 12.96 3.48
N ALA A 32 19.44 13.64 3.83
CA ALA A 32 20.76 13.03 3.83
C ALA A 32 20.85 11.81 4.75
N ARG A 33 20.36 11.93 6.00
CA ARG A 33 20.37 10.80 6.95
C ARG A 33 19.49 9.63 6.47
N ALA A 34 18.30 9.92 5.94
CA ALA A 34 17.40 8.89 5.42
C ALA A 34 17.97 8.17 4.19
N ALA A 35 18.84 8.83 3.41
CA ALA A 35 19.54 8.22 2.28
C ALA A 35 20.77 7.40 2.68
N ASP A 36 21.46 7.81 3.75
CA ASP A 36 22.61 7.09 4.29
C ASP A 36 22.23 5.77 4.99
N GLU A 37 20.96 5.65 5.42
CA GLU A 37 20.45 4.38 5.95
C GLU A 37 20.42 3.32 4.85
N LYS A 38 21.27 2.31 5.02
CA LYS A 38 21.43 1.18 4.09
C LYS A 38 20.19 0.26 4.01
N ASP A 39 19.15 0.55 4.80
CA ASP A 39 17.98 -0.30 5.03
C ASP A 39 16.87 -0.20 3.97
N ILE A 40 17.06 0.55 2.88
CA ILE A 40 16.17 0.39 1.71
C ILE A 40 16.50 -0.89 0.93
N ALA A 41 17.66 -1.52 1.19
CA ALA A 41 18.06 -2.77 0.58
C ALA A 41 17.29 -3.97 1.17
N MET A 42 15.99 -4.07 0.89
CA MET A 42 15.16 -5.31 0.76
C MET A 42 15.25 -6.41 1.84
N GLN A 43 16.01 -6.26 2.92
CA GLN A 43 16.23 -7.28 3.94
C GLN A 43 16.27 -6.62 5.32
N TRP A 44 15.26 -6.96 6.11
CA TRP A 44 15.13 -6.59 7.51
C TRP A 44 16.10 -7.44 8.32
N ASP A 45 17.26 -6.90 8.71
CA ASP A 45 18.22 -7.62 9.55
C ASP A 45 17.99 -7.39 11.06
N LYS A 46 18.67 -8.17 11.90
CA LYS A 46 18.53 -8.14 13.36
C LYS A 46 19.16 -6.90 14.04
N SER A 47 19.81 -6.01 13.29
CA SER A 47 20.48 -4.81 13.81
C SER A 47 19.56 -3.58 13.91
N TRP A 48 18.32 -3.70 13.41
CA TRP A 48 17.25 -2.69 13.47
C TRP A 48 17.02 -2.00 14.83
N PRO A 49 17.18 -2.65 16.01
CA PRO A 49 16.98 -1.97 17.30
C PRO A 49 17.92 -0.76 17.53
N ALA A 50 18.96 -0.58 16.72
CA ALA A 50 19.91 0.54 16.82
C ALA A 50 19.71 1.66 15.77
N GLY A 51 18.89 1.46 14.73
CA GLY A 51 18.68 2.41 13.61
C GLY A 51 17.63 3.51 13.86
N PHE A 52 17.42 4.43 12.89
CA PHE A 52 16.29 5.36 12.90
C PHE A 52 15.16 4.80 12.03
N PRO A 53 14.01 4.42 12.59
CA PRO A 53 12.92 3.93 11.77
C PRO A 53 12.45 4.95 10.71
N PRO A 54 12.18 4.53 9.46
CA PRO A 54 11.95 5.42 8.32
C PRO A 54 10.69 6.29 8.46
N TRP A 55 9.68 5.80 9.18
CA TRP A 55 8.48 6.58 9.47
C TRP A 55 8.75 7.80 10.38
N ILE A 56 9.85 7.80 11.13
CA ILE A 56 10.23 8.96 11.96
C ILE A 56 10.70 10.11 11.06
N TYR A 57 11.51 9.84 10.03
CA TYR A 57 11.91 10.88 9.06
C TYR A 57 10.69 11.46 8.35
N ALA A 58 9.74 10.60 7.97
CA ALA A 58 8.48 11.05 7.38
C ALA A 58 7.68 11.95 8.33
N ALA A 59 7.62 11.64 9.62
CA ALA A 59 6.95 12.46 10.63
C ALA A 59 7.67 13.79 10.88
N MET A 60 9.01 13.79 10.96
CA MET A 60 9.81 15.01 11.08
C MET A 60 9.59 15.94 9.89
N ALA A 61 9.64 15.38 8.68
CA ALA A 61 9.44 16.13 7.44
C ALA A 61 8.02 16.71 7.37
N ARG A 62 6.99 15.90 7.65
CA ARG A 62 5.59 16.34 7.71
C ARG A 62 5.43 17.51 8.68
N ASP A 63 5.81 17.34 9.94
CA ASP A 63 5.56 18.35 10.96
C ASP A 63 6.40 19.61 10.72
N CYS A 64 7.57 19.48 10.09
CA CYS A 64 8.38 20.62 9.65
C CYS A 64 7.65 21.44 8.58
N VAL A 65 7.19 20.79 7.51
CA VAL A 65 6.47 21.42 6.40
C VAL A 65 5.19 22.10 6.90
N LEU A 66 4.40 21.38 7.71
CA LEU A 66 3.08 21.85 8.14
C LEU A 66 3.15 22.97 9.20
N TYR A 67 4.09 22.91 10.13
CA TYR A 67 4.04 23.74 11.35
C TYR A 67 5.28 24.61 11.62
N SER A 68 6.36 24.48 10.83
CA SER A 68 7.56 25.32 10.95
C SER A 68 7.58 26.51 9.97
N ASN A 69 8.62 27.34 10.04
CA ASN A 69 8.87 28.47 9.13
C ASN A 69 10.36 28.83 9.05
N ASP A 70 10.73 29.69 8.10
CA ASP A 70 12.12 30.07 7.83
C ASP A 70 12.74 30.98 8.90
N HIS A 71 11.95 31.54 9.82
CA HIS A 71 12.45 32.38 10.92
C HIS A 71 12.95 31.56 12.12
N ARG A 72 12.96 30.22 12.02
CA ARG A 72 13.43 29.32 13.07
C ARG A 72 14.95 29.19 12.99
N GLY A 73 15.65 29.55 14.06
CA GLY A 73 17.12 29.64 14.05
C GLY A 73 17.87 28.55 14.82
N LYS A 74 17.23 27.45 15.26
CA LYS A 74 17.99 26.38 15.95
C LYS A 74 18.72 25.51 14.92
N PRO A 75 20.05 25.29 15.08
CA PRO A 75 20.81 24.42 14.18
C PRO A 75 20.30 22.99 14.25
N VAL A 76 20.45 22.25 13.14
CA VAL A 76 20.06 20.84 13.03
C VAL A 76 21.29 19.95 13.17
N ASP A 77 21.65 19.64 14.43
CA ASP A 77 22.73 18.70 14.75
C ASP A 77 22.19 17.28 15.07
N ASP A 78 23.09 16.30 15.23
CA ASP A 78 22.70 14.92 15.54
C ASP A 78 21.93 14.80 16.85
N ARG A 79 22.21 15.70 17.81
CA ARG A 79 21.52 15.76 19.08
C ARG A 79 20.06 16.19 18.89
N ALA A 80 19.80 17.15 18.01
CA ALA A 80 18.45 17.60 17.68
C ALA A 80 17.65 16.46 17.03
N VAL A 81 18.22 15.77 16.03
CA VAL A 81 17.55 14.66 15.34
C VAL A 81 17.30 13.49 16.29
N THR A 82 18.29 13.11 17.11
CA THR A 82 18.13 12.08 18.15
C THR A 82 17.04 12.44 19.16
N ARG A 83 16.96 13.72 19.56
CA ARG A 83 15.90 14.20 20.46
C ARG A 83 14.52 14.07 19.82
N MET A 84 14.37 14.49 18.55
CA MET A 84 13.10 14.37 17.83
C MET A 84 12.67 12.90 17.71
N ARG A 85 13.59 11.99 17.36
CA ARG A 85 13.33 10.54 17.36
C ARG A 85 12.87 10.02 18.71
N ASN A 86 13.59 10.36 19.78
CA ASN A 86 13.25 9.89 21.11
C ASN A 86 11.85 10.38 21.52
N LEU A 87 11.55 11.67 21.30
CA LEU A 87 10.24 12.24 21.56
C LEU A 87 9.15 11.53 20.77
N PHE A 88 9.34 11.31 19.47
CA PHE A 88 8.39 10.58 18.63
C PHE A 88 8.11 9.17 19.17
N SER A 89 9.18 8.45 19.52
CA SER A 89 9.10 7.04 19.95
C SER A 89 8.35 6.86 21.27
N ILE A 90 8.48 7.82 22.19
CA ILE A 90 7.80 7.77 23.50
C ILE A 90 6.51 8.58 23.53
N SER A 91 6.21 9.36 22.48
CA SER A 91 5.03 10.21 22.45
C SER A 91 3.75 9.40 22.32
N HIS A 92 2.82 9.66 23.22
CA HIS A 92 1.50 9.04 23.23
C HIS A 92 0.50 10.05 23.78
N ASP A 93 -0.52 10.36 22.99
CA ASP A 93 -1.63 11.15 23.48
C ASP A 93 -2.62 10.20 24.16
N GLU A 94 -2.82 10.39 25.47
CA GLU A 94 -3.78 9.62 26.26
C GLU A 94 -5.16 9.69 25.62
N LYS A 95 -5.79 8.52 25.50
CA LYS A 95 -7.14 8.34 24.97
C LYS A 95 -8.18 8.15 26.09
N GLU A 96 -7.78 8.41 27.34
CA GLU A 96 -8.38 7.85 28.57
C GLU A 96 -9.86 8.24 28.81
N ASP A 97 -10.38 9.28 28.17
CA ASP A 97 -11.80 9.66 28.27
C ASP A 97 -12.57 9.52 26.94
N HIS A 98 -11.99 8.85 25.93
CA HIS A 98 -12.71 8.62 24.67
C HIS A 98 -13.53 7.32 24.79
N PRO A 99 -14.85 7.35 24.53
CA PRO A 99 -15.69 6.13 24.49
C PRO A 99 -15.25 5.10 23.43
N ASP A 100 -14.23 5.44 22.63
CA ASP A 100 -13.66 4.67 21.52
C ASP A 100 -12.31 4.01 21.85
N PHE A 101 -11.91 3.94 23.13
CA PHE A 101 -10.67 3.25 23.49
C PHE A 101 -10.82 1.73 23.27
N SER A 102 -10.13 1.23 22.25
CA SER A 102 -9.94 -0.19 21.96
C SER A 102 -8.47 -0.40 21.67
N TYR A 103 -7.92 -1.57 22.01
CA TYR A 103 -6.55 -1.93 21.62
C TYR A 103 -6.37 -1.80 20.10
N LEU A 104 -7.42 -2.06 19.31
CA LEU A 104 -7.44 -1.87 17.86
C LEU A 104 -7.24 -0.41 17.45
N SER A 105 -7.75 0.57 18.21
CA SER A 105 -7.56 1.98 17.86
C SER A 105 -6.12 2.45 18.11
N VAL A 106 -5.40 1.82 19.04
CA VAL A 106 -3.98 2.06 19.27
C VAL A 106 -3.15 1.34 18.20
N LEU A 107 -3.39 0.05 17.99
CA LEU A 107 -2.64 -0.76 17.04
C LEU A 107 -2.87 -0.30 15.59
N GLY A 108 -4.07 0.11 15.22
CA GLY A 108 -4.40 0.57 13.87
C GLY A 108 -3.49 1.68 13.36
N GLY A 109 -3.37 2.76 14.12
CA GLY A 109 -2.48 3.86 13.76
C GLY A 109 -1.03 3.41 13.60
N TYR A 110 -0.51 2.58 14.51
CA TYR A 110 0.86 2.05 14.42
C TYR A 110 1.06 1.16 13.20
N VAL A 111 0.11 0.27 12.93
CA VAL A 111 0.17 -0.67 11.82
C VAL A 111 0.20 0.08 10.48
N TYR A 112 -0.66 1.09 10.29
CA TYR A 112 -0.64 1.90 9.06
C TYR A 112 0.48 2.92 8.98
N GLU A 113 1.12 3.27 10.10
CA GLU A 113 2.34 4.08 10.13
C GLU A 113 3.58 3.24 9.78
N GLN A 114 3.67 1.99 10.25
CA GLN A 114 4.90 1.21 10.19
C GLN A 114 4.91 0.17 9.07
N ILE A 115 3.85 -0.63 8.91
CA ILE A 115 3.85 -1.78 7.98
C ILE A 115 4.14 -1.36 6.53
N PRO A 116 3.64 -0.21 5.99
CA PRO A 116 3.99 0.19 4.63
C PRO A 116 5.51 0.21 4.38
N TYR A 117 6.31 0.57 5.39
CA TYR A 117 7.78 0.60 5.33
C TYR A 117 8.43 -0.76 5.23
N GLN A 118 7.71 -1.82 5.59
CA GLN A 118 8.16 -3.20 5.63
C GLN A 118 7.72 -4.02 4.44
N VAL A 119 6.99 -3.40 3.50
CA VAL A 119 6.58 -4.06 2.27
C VAL A 119 7.74 -4.03 1.27
N PRO A 120 8.11 -5.19 0.71
CA PRO A 120 9.07 -5.27 -0.39
C PRO A 120 8.66 -4.39 -1.59
N ILE A 121 9.57 -3.51 -2.01
CA ILE A 121 9.24 -2.49 -3.02
C ILE A 121 9.19 -3.04 -4.44
N LYS A 122 9.90 -4.15 -4.68
CA LYS A 122 9.91 -4.86 -5.97
C LYS A 122 8.48 -5.26 -6.35
N GLU A 123 7.79 -5.90 -5.42
CA GLU A 123 6.43 -6.41 -5.54
C GLU A 123 5.45 -5.26 -5.75
N GLU A 124 5.59 -4.14 -5.04
CA GLU A 124 4.73 -2.96 -5.23
C GLU A 124 4.85 -2.36 -6.63
N LEU A 125 6.07 -2.21 -7.15
CA LEU A 125 6.32 -1.63 -8.46
C LEU A 125 5.89 -2.56 -9.59
N ALA A 126 6.20 -3.86 -9.48
CA ALA A 126 5.74 -4.87 -10.43
C ALA A 126 4.21 -4.96 -10.44
N ARG A 127 3.56 -4.97 -9.26
CA ARG A 127 2.10 -4.97 -9.14
C ARG A 127 1.47 -3.73 -9.77
N ALA A 128 2.04 -2.55 -9.55
CA ALA A 128 1.56 -1.33 -10.19
C ALA A 128 1.62 -1.43 -11.72
N TYR A 129 2.74 -1.91 -12.26
CA TYR A 129 2.88 -2.13 -13.71
C TYR A 129 1.86 -3.15 -14.23
N LEU A 130 1.73 -4.30 -13.56
CA LEU A 130 0.79 -5.34 -13.97
C LEU A 130 -0.66 -4.85 -13.93
N LEU A 131 -1.07 -4.12 -12.89
CA LEU A 131 -2.44 -3.60 -12.76
C LEU A 131 -2.81 -2.59 -13.84
N TRP A 132 -1.88 -1.71 -14.22
CA TRP A 132 -2.18 -0.56 -15.07
C TRP A 132 -1.77 -0.73 -16.53
N VAL A 133 -0.82 -1.62 -16.82
CA VAL A 133 -0.22 -1.75 -18.15
C VAL A 133 -0.46 -3.13 -18.74
N ASP A 134 -0.10 -4.19 -18.01
CA ASP A 134 0.18 -5.48 -18.66
C ASP A 134 -0.91 -6.54 -18.45
N THR A 135 -1.96 -6.28 -17.66
CA THR A 135 -3.02 -7.28 -17.39
C THR A 135 -4.06 -7.32 -18.51
N PRO A 136 -4.25 -8.47 -19.20
CA PRO A 136 -5.24 -8.60 -20.27
C PRO A 136 -6.69 -8.37 -19.81
N GLY A 137 -7.57 -7.96 -20.72
CA GLY A 137 -8.98 -7.69 -20.41
C GLY A 137 -9.19 -6.37 -19.67
N THR A 138 -8.14 -5.57 -19.52
CA THR A 138 -8.17 -4.22 -18.96
C THR A 138 -7.86 -3.16 -20.01
N GLU A 139 -7.95 -3.53 -21.30
CA GLU A 139 -7.75 -2.62 -22.42
C GLU A 139 -8.84 -1.55 -22.38
N GLY A 140 -8.45 -0.32 -22.13
CA GLY A 140 -9.39 0.77 -22.00
C GLY A 140 -8.85 1.88 -21.11
N TRP A 141 -9.72 2.86 -20.88
CA TRP A 141 -9.39 4.03 -20.11
C TRP A 141 -9.38 3.74 -18.60
N PRO A 142 -8.45 4.29 -17.80
CA PRO A 142 -7.26 4.99 -18.26
C PRO A 142 -6.24 3.97 -18.80
N GLY A 143 -5.75 4.23 -20.00
CA GLY A 143 -4.60 3.56 -20.56
C GLY A 143 -3.30 4.24 -20.13
N SER A 144 -2.18 3.75 -20.64
CA SER A 144 -0.83 4.22 -20.30
C SER A 144 -0.67 5.75 -20.41
N VAL A 145 -1.07 6.33 -21.54
CA VAL A 145 -0.88 7.76 -21.83
C VAL A 145 -1.82 8.69 -21.05
N ASP A 146 -2.96 8.19 -20.57
CA ASP A 146 -3.93 8.99 -19.81
C ASP A 146 -3.34 9.52 -18.51
N TRP A 147 -2.33 8.83 -17.97
CA TRP A 147 -1.62 9.23 -16.76
C TRP A 147 -0.76 10.49 -16.90
N THR A 148 -0.52 10.97 -18.12
CA THR A 148 0.33 12.14 -18.39
C THR A 148 -0.11 13.38 -17.63
N GLU A 149 -1.42 13.61 -17.47
CA GLU A 149 -1.93 14.77 -16.73
C GLU A 149 -1.57 14.70 -15.23
N LEU A 150 -1.63 13.50 -14.64
CA LEU A 150 -1.36 13.26 -13.21
C LEU A 150 0.12 13.12 -12.89
N LEU A 151 0.88 12.50 -13.80
CA LEU A 151 2.23 12.03 -13.55
C LEU A 151 3.27 12.70 -14.43
N GLY A 152 2.89 13.51 -15.43
CA GLY A 152 3.85 14.22 -16.30
C GLY A 152 4.40 13.38 -17.45
N GLY A 153 4.04 12.09 -17.51
CA GLY A 153 4.35 11.15 -18.59
C GLY A 153 3.40 9.95 -18.52
N SER A 154 3.64 8.94 -19.35
CA SER A 154 2.92 7.67 -19.23
C SER A 154 3.12 7.03 -17.85
N ILE A 155 2.29 6.06 -17.47
CA ILE A 155 2.49 5.34 -16.20
C ILE A 155 3.83 4.59 -16.18
N GLU A 156 4.27 4.09 -17.33
CA GLU A 156 5.57 3.44 -17.53
C GLU A 156 6.72 4.44 -17.31
N ASP A 157 6.64 5.62 -17.93
CA ASP A 157 7.63 6.68 -17.72
C ASP A 157 7.69 7.09 -16.25
N ALA A 158 6.53 7.24 -15.60
CA ALA A 158 6.44 7.65 -14.22
C ALA A 158 7.05 6.61 -13.26
N LEU A 159 6.80 5.32 -13.50
CA LEU A 159 7.41 4.21 -12.78
C LEU A 159 8.93 4.20 -12.94
N ALA A 160 9.43 4.29 -14.18
CA ALA A 160 10.86 4.28 -14.48
C ALA A 160 11.59 5.49 -13.89
N VAL A 161 11.03 6.70 -14.05
CA VAL A 161 11.62 7.94 -13.52
C VAL A 161 11.59 7.96 -12.00
N SER A 162 10.51 7.51 -11.36
CA SER A 162 10.44 7.41 -9.90
C SER A 162 11.52 6.47 -9.35
N PHE A 163 11.75 5.34 -10.03
CA PHE A 163 12.83 4.41 -9.67
C PHE A 163 14.21 5.03 -9.83
N MET A 164 14.48 5.66 -10.98
CA MET A 164 15.74 6.34 -11.24
C MET A 164 16.03 7.46 -10.23
N ILE A 165 15.05 8.31 -9.93
CA ILE A 165 15.20 9.39 -8.95
C ILE A 165 15.43 8.79 -7.56
N ALA A 166 14.72 7.73 -7.17
CA ALA A 166 14.94 7.05 -5.89
C ALA A 166 16.39 6.55 -5.76
N VAL A 167 16.93 5.91 -6.80
CA VAL A 167 18.35 5.52 -6.82
C VAL A 167 19.26 6.75 -6.73
N GLY A 168 18.96 7.80 -7.49
CA GLY A 168 19.73 9.05 -7.51
C GLY A 168 19.80 9.72 -6.13
N VAL A 169 18.67 9.91 -5.44
CA VAL A 169 18.66 10.53 -4.10
C VAL A 169 19.40 9.68 -3.08
N MET A 170 19.30 8.35 -3.17
CA MET A 170 20.00 7.44 -2.28
C MET A 170 21.53 7.49 -2.46
N LYS A 171 22.01 7.84 -3.66
CA LYS A 171 23.45 7.96 -3.94
C LYS A 171 24.01 9.36 -3.72
N ASN A 172 23.15 10.37 -3.60
CA ASN A 172 23.55 11.78 -3.52
C ASN A 172 23.01 12.44 -2.25
N GLY A 173 23.19 11.83 -1.08
CA GLY A 173 22.86 12.47 0.20
C GLY A 173 21.42 12.98 0.30
N GLY A 174 20.46 12.21 -0.22
CA GLY A 174 19.04 12.48 -0.12
C GLY A 174 18.49 13.57 -1.05
N HIS A 175 19.26 14.02 -2.04
CA HIS A 175 18.78 14.99 -3.03
C HIS A 175 19.05 14.56 -4.46
N PHE A 176 18.29 15.16 -5.37
CA PHE A 176 18.45 15.02 -6.81
C PHE A 176 18.66 16.41 -7.41
N ASP A 177 19.66 16.54 -8.27
CA ASP A 177 19.92 17.76 -9.04
C ASP A 177 19.17 17.68 -10.39
N PRO A 178 18.13 18.52 -10.61
CA PRO A 178 17.42 18.58 -11.88
C PRO A 178 18.30 18.84 -13.11
N GLN A 179 19.47 19.47 -12.93
CA GLN A 179 20.40 19.74 -14.04
C GLN A 179 21.05 18.48 -14.60
N TRP A 180 21.12 17.40 -13.80
CA TRP A 180 21.65 16.12 -14.27
C TRP A 180 20.89 15.58 -15.49
N LEU A 181 19.58 15.82 -15.59
CA LEU A 181 18.76 15.42 -16.73
C LEU A 181 19.19 16.07 -18.06
N ALA A 182 19.90 17.21 -17.99
CA ALA A 182 20.45 17.90 -19.14
C ALA A 182 21.92 17.54 -19.41
N SER A 183 22.53 16.66 -18.62
CA SER A 183 23.94 16.30 -18.75
C SER A 183 24.20 15.26 -19.85
N ASP A 184 25.42 15.26 -20.39
CA ASP A 184 25.88 14.23 -21.35
C ASP A 184 25.76 12.82 -20.79
N ALA A 185 25.94 12.64 -19.47
CA ALA A 185 25.80 11.36 -18.80
C ALA A 185 24.37 10.82 -18.86
N TYR A 186 23.36 11.70 -18.76
CA TYR A 186 21.97 11.31 -18.92
C TYR A 186 21.65 10.96 -20.37
N GLN A 187 22.10 11.79 -21.32
CA GLN A 187 21.90 11.55 -22.75
C GLN A 187 22.55 10.24 -23.21
N ALA A 188 23.70 9.87 -22.63
CA ALA A 188 24.39 8.62 -22.90
C ALA A 188 23.59 7.36 -22.51
N LEU A 189 22.57 7.48 -21.65
CA LEU A 189 21.67 6.36 -21.33
C LEU A 189 20.68 6.05 -22.47
N GLY A 190 20.47 7.00 -23.40
CA GLY A 190 19.65 6.81 -24.60
C GLY A 190 18.24 6.30 -24.29
N GLU A 191 17.80 5.27 -25.02
CA GLU A 191 16.46 4.66 -24.87
C GLU A 191 16.29 3.81 -23.60
N MET A 192 17.32 3.68 -22.76
CA MET A 192 17.20 2.94 -21.48
C MET A 192 16.44 3.74 -20.41
N VAL A 193 16.32 5.05 -20.59
CA VAL A 193 15.60 5.95 -19.69
C VAL A 193 14.60 6.79 -20.48
N PRO A 194 13.53 7.28 -19.84
CA PRO A 194 12.62 8.23 -20.49
C PRO A 194 13.36 9.48 -20.98
N ALA A 195 12.82 10.14 -22.00
CA ALA A 195 13.41 11.37 -22.51
C ALA A 195 13.52 12.43 -21.40
N ALA A 196 14.57 13.24 -21.41
CA ALA A 196 14.86 14.22 -20.35
C ALA A 196 13.68 15.15 -20.03
N ALA A 197 12.92 15.56 -21.06
CA ALA A 197 11.73 16.39 -20.88
C ALA A 197 10.61 15.65 -20.13
N VAL A 198 10.42 14.36 -20.40
CA VAL A 198 9.43 13.51 -19.70
C VAL A 198 9.89 13.25 -18.27
N ALA A 199 11.15 12.90 -18.06
CA ALA A 199 11.71 12.71 -16.73
C ALA A 199 11.60 13.97 -15.87
N ARG A 200 11.83 15.14 -16.47
CA ARG A 200 11.63 16.44 -15.82
C ARG A 200 10.17 16.67 -15.45
N ALA A 201 9.24 16.43 -16.38
CA ALA A 201 7.81 16.59 -16.14
C ALA A 201 7.30 15.65 -15.02
N VAL A 202 7.78 14.41 -14.98
CA VAL A 202 7.45 13.46 -13.90
C VAL A 202 8.00 13.94 -12.56
N MET A 203 9.28 14.31 -12.51
CA MET A 203 9.89 14.83 -11.30
C MET A 203 9.14 16.06 -10.76
N ASP A 204 8.73 16.96 -11.65
CA ASP A 204 7.98 18.16 -11.28
C ASP A 204 6.61 17.80 -10.68
N LYS A 205 5.92 16.75 -11.17
CA LYS A 205 4.66 16.23 -10.58
C LYS A 205 4.84 15.51 -9.24
N LEU A 206 6.05 15.06 -8.94
CA LEU A 206 6.44 14.46 -7.67
C LEU A 206 7.05 15.48 -6.68
N THR A 207 7.23 16.72 -7.13
CA THR A 207 7.82 17.80 -6.33
C THR A 207 6.75 18.74 -5.80
N ALA A 208 6.93 19.21 -4.57
CA ALA A 208 6.21 20.37 -4.05
C ALA A 208 7.17 21.34 -3.37
N THR A 209 6.85 22.63 -3.44
CA THR A 209 7.41 23.62 -2.52
C THR A 209 6.88 23.41 -1.10
N ILE A 210 7.55 23.98 -0.09
CA ILE A 210 7.04 24.00 1.30
C ILE A 210 5.62 24.56 1.36
N ALA A 211 5.31 25.59 0.57
CA ALA A 211 4.00 26.24 0.56
C ALA A 211 2.91 25.32 -0.01
N GLU A 212 3.17 24.67 -1.15
CA GLU A 212 2.23 23.75 -1.80
C GLU A 212 1.98 22.52 -0.93
N ALA A 213 3.02 21.89 -0.38
CA ALA A 213 2.88 20.74 0.51
C ALA A 213 2.11 21.10 1.78
N ARG A 214 2.31 22.32 2.32
CA ARG A 214 1.53 22.83 3.45
C ARG A 214 0.07 23.05 3.10
N ALA A 215 -0.22 23.58 1.91
CA ALA A 215 -1.59 23.76 1.43
C ALA A 215 -2.31 22.42 1.26
N ASP A 216 -1.65 21.42 0.64
CA ASP A 216 -2.18 20.06 0.47
C ASP A 216 -2.39 19.36 1.82
N GLY A 217 -1.47 19.53 2.78
CA GLY A 217 -1.65 19.00 4.13
C GLY A 217 -2.83 19.61 4.89
N ARG A 218 -3.12 20.90 4.67
CA ARG A 218 -4.25 21.61 5.30
C ARG A 218 -5.60 21.36 4.63
N SER A 219 -5.62 20.88 3.39
CA SER A 219 -6.87 20.52 2.71
C SER A 219 -7.35 19.11 3.07
N ALA A 220 -6.50 18.29 3.69
CA ALA A 220 -6.88 16.97 4.18
C ALA A 220 -7.82 17.06 5.40
N PRO A 221 -8.72 16.08 5.62
CA PRO A 221 -9.55 16.02 6.80
C PRO A 221 -8.71 16.03 8.09
N GLU A 222 -9.10 16.89 9.04
CA GLU A 222 -8.43 16.96 10.33
C GLU A 222 -8.81 15.77 11.22
N LEU A 223 -7.80 15.12 11.82
CA LEU A 223 -8.02 14.08 12.81
C LEU A 223 -8.22 14.67 14.21
N PRO A 224 -8.98 14.02 15.10
CA PRO A 224 -9.08 14.45 16.49
C PRO A 224 -7.70 14.53 17.17
N PRO A 225 -7.51 15.37 18.21
CA PRO A 225 -6.21 15.59 18.84
C PRO A 225 -5.43 14.32 19.19
N ALA A 226 -6.10 13.30 19.74
CA ALA A 226 -5.50 12.03 20.13
C ALA A 226 -4.97 11.16 18.96
N TYR A 227 -5.28 11.54 17.72
CA TYR A 227 -4.89 10.81 16.50
C TYR A 227 -3.99 11.66 15.58
N GLN A 228 -3.58 12.86 16.01
CA GLN A 228 -2.78 13.80 15.22
C GLN A 228 -1.42 13.23 14.78
N ARG A 229 -0.87 12.27 15.51
CA ARG A 229 0.31 11.50 15.09
C ARG A 229 0.12 10.87 13.70
N TYR A 230 -1.09 10.40 13.39
CA TYR A 230 -1.44 9.67 12.17
C TYR A 230 -2.07 10.57 11.10
N ALA A 231 -1.98 11.89 11.25
CA ALA A 231 -2.49 12.83 10.26
C ALA A 231 -1.84 12.65 8.89
N TYR A 232 -2.57 13.03 7.84
CA TYR A 232 -2.12 12.96 6.46
C TYR A 232 -0.72 13.60 6.28
N ASN A 233 0.14 12.90 5.54
CA ASN A 233 1.46 13.38 5.18
C ASN A 233 1.47 13.80 3.69
N PRO A 234 1.61 15.09 3.36
CA PRO A 234 1.61 15.55 1.97
C PRO A 234 2.75 14.97 1.14
N LEU A 235 3.83 14.51 1.77
CA LEU A 235 4.97 13.88 1.09
C LEU A 235 4.63 12.52 0.47
N ILE A 236 3.51 11.89 0.85
CA ILE A 236 3.02 10.67 0.18
C ILE A 236 2.65 10.97 -1.28
N LYS A 237 2.13 12.18 -1.53
CA LYS A 237 1.74 12.66 -2.86
C LYS A 237 2.89 13.35 -3.59
N THR A 238 3.68 14.16 -2.90
CA THR A 238 4.82 14.85 -3.50
C THR A 238 6.07 14.54 -2.67
N PRO A 239 6.74 13.41 -2.94
CA PRO A 239 7.86 12.93 -2.13
C PRO A 239 9.10 13.81 -2.19
N LEU A 240 9.22 14.66 -3.22
CA LEU A 240 10.31 15.61 -3.38
C LEU A 240 9.91 17.00 -2.88
N MET A 241 10.85 17.66 -2.22
CA MET A 241 10.70 19.02 -1.72
C MET A 241 11.65 19.97 -2.46
N ASP A 242 11.07 21.05 -2.98
CA ASP A 242 11.81 22.23 -3.45
C ASP A 242 11.84 23.28 -2.33
N ILE A 243 13.04 23.59 -1.85
CA ILE A 243 13.27 24.64 -0.82
C ILE A 243 13.82 25.94 -1.43
N GLY A 244 13.90 26.02 -2.76
CA GLY A 244 14.31 27.22 -3.51
C GLY A 244 15.81 27.35 -3.76
N ASP A 245 16.60 26.29 -3.58
CA ASP A 245 18.05 26.26 -3.83
C ASP A 245 18.42 25.55 -5.15
N GLY A 246 17.43 25.11 -5.93
CA GLY A 246 17.61 24.42 -7.20
C GLY A 246 17.67 22.89 -7.09
N LEU A 247 17.81 22.33 -5.88
CA LEU A 247 17.83 20.89 -5.65
C LEU A 247 16.43 20.35 -5.33
N ARG A 248 16.29 19.03 -5.36
CA ARG A 248 15.07 18.30 -4.97
C ARG A 248 15.40 17.34 -3.86
N TYR A 249 14.92 17.61 -2.66
CA TYR A 249 15.21 16.78 -1.49
C TYR A 249 14.14 15.72 -1.31
N ALA A 250 14.55 14.49 -0.98
CA ALA A 250 13.67 13.41 -0.59
C ALA A 250 13.83 13.15 0.92
N PRO A 251 13.02 13.78 1.80
CA PRO A 251 13.13 13.60 3.25
C PRO A 251 12.89 12.14 3.69
N GLN A 252 12.18 11.39 2.85
CA GLN A 252 11.96 9.96 2.98
C GLN A 252 12.02 9.33 1.58
N PRO A 253 13.19 8.82 1.14
CA PRO A 253 13.37 8.27 -0.20
C PRO A 253 12.39 7.16 -0.59
N GLN A 254 11.93 6.34 0.38
CA GLN A 254 10.94 5.29 0.09
C GLN A 254 9.61 5.84 -0.46
N PHE A 255 9.28 7.11 -0.19
CA PHE A 255 8.06 7.72 -0.73
C PHE A 255 8.10 7.94 -2.24
N LEU A 256 9.28 8.01 -2.86
CA LEU A 256 9.40 8.09 -4.32
C LEU A 256 8.81 6.85 -5.00
N LEU A 257 9.20 5.68 -4.52
CA LEU A 257 8.72 4.41 -5.06
C LEU A 257 7.27 4.16 -4.64
N ARG A 258 6.93 4.46 -3.38
CA ARG A 258 5.54 4.35 -2.91
C ARG A 258 4.58 5.29 -3.61
N ALA A 259 5.01 6.45 -4.11
CA ALA A 259 4.15 7.34 -4.87
C ALA A 259 3.53 6.64 -6.08
N MET A 260 4.20 5.58 -6.58
CA MET A 260 3.76 4.72 -7.68
C MET A 260 3.09 3.41 -7.23
N ALA A 261 2.99 3.14 -5.93
CA ALA A 261 2.25 1.98 -5.44
C ALA A 261 0.76 2.09 -5.82
N PRO A 262 0.05 0.96 -6.02
CA PRO A 262 -1.37 0.96 -6.44
C PRO A 262 -2.26 1.87 -5.60
N GLN A 263 -1.97 1.97 -4.29
CA GLN A 263 -2.64 2.88 -3.37
C GLN A 263 -2.61 4.34 -3.80
N ASN A 264 -1.40 4.84 -4.01
CA ASN A 264 -1.19 6.25 -4.26
C ASN A 264 -1.63 6.60 -5.68
N LEU A 265 -1.49 5.67 -6.62
CA LEU A 265 -2.08 5.80 -7.97
C LEU A 265 -3.62 5.87 -7.92
N TYR A 266 -4.27 5.05 -7.08
CA TYR A 266 -5.72 5.14 -6.89
C TYR A 266 -6.15 6.52 -6.37
N TYR A 267 -5.53 7.02 -5.31
CA TYR A 267 -5.91 8.33 -4.76
C TYR A 267 -5.63 9.49 -5.72
N ARG A 268 -4.53 9.41 -6.50
CA ARG A 268 -4.25 10.38 -7.57
C ARG A 268 -5.33 10.35 -8.64
N GLY A 269 -5.69 9.16 -9.12
CA GLY A 269 -6.75 8.96 -10.09
C GLY A 269 -8.08 9.49 -9.56
N MET A 270 -8.53 9.04 -8.39
CA MET A 270 -9.80 9.49 -7.79
C MET A 270 -9.91 11.01 -7.63
N ARG A 271 -8.80 11.72 -7.38
CA ARG A 271 -8.82 13.18 -7.26
C ARG A 271 -9.19 13.89 -8.56
N LEU A 272 -8.80 13.34 -9.71
CA LEU A 272 -9.01 13.96 -11.02
C LEU A 272 -10.14 13.30 -11.81
N TRP A 273 -10.40 12.03 -11.56
CA TRP A 273 -11.17 11.14 -12.42
C TRP A 273 -12.35 10.48 -11.71
N ALA A 274 -12.74 10.94 -10.52
CA ALA A 274 -13.89 10.39 -9.80
C ALA A 274 -15.19 10.46 -10.61
N ASP A 275 -15.39 11.52 -11.39
CA ASP A 275 -16.56 11.74 -12.26
C ASP A 275 -16.58 10.82 -13.49
N LYS A 276 -15.43 10.24 -13.86
CA LYS A 276 -15.27 9.32 -15.00
C LYS A 276 -15.35 7.84 -14.59
N ASN A 277 -15.98 7.54 -13.46
CA ASN A 277 -16.16 6.17 -12.96
C ASN A 277 -14.84 5.41 -12.70
N PHE A 278 -13.75 6.13 -12.40
CA PHE A 278 -12.42 5.53 -12.17
C PHE A 278 -12.43 4.46 -11.06
N GLY A 279 -13.24 4.63 -10.01
CA GLY A 279 -13.34 3.65 -8.93
C GLY A 279 -13.87 2.27 -9.38
N ALA A 280 -14.82 2.23 -10.31
CA ALA A 280 -15.32 0.97 -10.88
C ALA A 280 -14.32 0.33 -11.84
N ILE A 281 -13.62 1.16 -12.63
CA ILE A 281 -12.54 0.70 -13.52
C ILE A 281 -11.41 0.07 -12.70
N MET A 282 -11.02 0.69 -11.58
CA MET A 282 -10.08 0.09 -10.65
C MET A 282 -10.60 -1.25 -10.11
N GLY A 283 -11.90 -1.35 -9.83
CA GLY A 283 -12.53 -2.62 -9.42
C GLY A 283 -12.34 -3.72 -10.45
N ALA A 284 -12.60 -3.43 -11.72
CA ALA A 284 -12.39 -4.36 -12.82
C ALA A 284 -10.91 -4.75 -12.99
N ARG A 285 -9.98 -3.79 -12.85
CA ARG A 285 -8.53 -4.06 -12.90
C ARG A 285 -8.06 -4.97 -11.76
N VAL A 286 -8.56 -4.75 -10.54
CA VAL A 286 -8.26 -5.62 -9.38
C VAL A 286 -8.78 -7.04 -9.63
N ALA A 287 -9.99 -7.19 -10.17
CA ALA A 287 -10.54 -8.50 -10.52
C ALA A 287 -9.72 -9.19 -11.62
N ALA A 288 -9.40 -8.50 -12.72
CA ALA A 288 -8.59 -9.04 -13.80
C ALA A 288 -7.18 -9.46 -13.33
N TYR A 289 -6.53 -8.63 -12.50
CA TYR A 289 -5.22 -8.92 -11.94
C TYR A 289 -5.25 -10.12 -10.99
N THR A 290 -6.30 -10.24 -10.17
CA THR A 290 -6.53 -11.43 -9.32
C THR A 290 -6.59 -12.69 -10.16
N GLY A 291 -7.35 -12.69 -11.26
CA GLY A 291 -7.40 -13.81 -12.19
C GLY A 291 -6.05 -14.16 -12.80
N ARG A 292 -5.33 -13.13 -13.29
CA ARG A 292 -3.99 -13.30 -13.86
C ARG A 292 -3.04 -13.95 -12.85
N GLN A 293 -3.03 -13.47 -11.61
CA GLN A 293 -2.23 -14.08 -10.54
C GLN A 293 -2.64 -15.54 -10.31
N LEU A 294 -3.92 -15.86 -10.21
CA LEU A 294 -4.33 -17.26 -10.01
C LEU A 294 -4.00 -18.19 -11.19
N GLN A 295 -3.89 -17.66 -12.40
CA GLN A 295 -3.67 -18.44 -13.62
C GLN A 295 -2.20 -18.56 -14.04
N HIS A 296 -1.30 -17.69 -13.57
CA HIS A 296 0.04 -17.55 -14.17
C HIS A 296 0.92 -18.81 -14.09
N THR A 297 0.74 -19.66 -13.07
CA THR A 297 1.50 -20.91 -12.93
C THR A 297 0.97 -22.04 -13.81
N GLY A 298 -0.28 -21.93 -14.28
CA GLY A 298 -0.98 -22.99 -15.00
C GLY A 298 -1.40 -24.19 -14.13
N GLU A 299 -1.10 -24.20 -12.83
CA GLU A 299 -1.42 -25.33 -11.94
C GLU A 299 -2.84 -25.27 -11.37
N HIS A 300 -3.39 -24.06 -11.22
CA HIS A 300 -4.69 -23.85 -10.59
C HIS A 300 -5.85 -24.05 -11.56
N THR A 301 -6.91 -24.69 -11.09
CA THR A 301 -8.19 -24.71 -11.80
C THR A 301 -9.03 -23.51 -11.35
N VAL A 302 -9.19 -22.55 -12.25
CA VAL A 302 -9.83 -21.26 -11.97
C VAL A 302 -10.99 -21.01 -12.93
N PHE A 303 -12.15 -20.61 -12.42
CA PHE A 303 -13.29 -20.17 -13.22
C PHE A 303 -13.53 -18.67 -13.00
N GLN A 304 -13.74 -17.94 -14.10
CA GLN A 304 -14.08 -16.51 -14.07
C GLN A 304 -15.58 -16.32 -13.75
N GLU A 305 -15.92 -15.12 -13.28
CA GLU A 305 -17.28 -14.62 -13.19
C GLU A 305 -18.13 -14.98 -14.41
N PHE A 306 -19.36 -15.38 -14.15
CA PHE A 306 -20.37 -15.58 -15.17
C PHE A 306 -21.72 -15.00 -14.73
N ARG A 307 -22.51 -14.57 -15.71
CA ARG A 307 -23.86 -14.05 -15.49
C ARG A 307 -24.90 -15.13 -15.68
N TRP A 308 -25.86 -15.22 -14.77
CA TRP A 308 -26.96 -16.20 -14.83
C TRP A 308 -28.30 -15.55 -14.46
N ASN A 309 -29.41 -16.19 -14.85
CA ASN A 309 -30.74 -15.63 -14.61
C ASN A 309 -31.39 -16.24 -13.37
N LYS A 310 -31.64 -15.40 -12.35
CA LYS A 310 -32.42 -15.78 -11.17
C LYS A 310 -33.89 -15.42 -11.38
N LYS A 311 -34.76 -16.42 -11.23
CA LYS A 311 -36.21 -16.26 -11.43
C LYS A 311 -36.75 -15.11 -10.57
N GLY A 312 -37.42 -14.15 -11.20
CA GLY A 312 -38.03 -12.99 -10.54
C GLY A 312 -37.07 -11.86 -10.17
N VAL A 313 -35.76 -12.01 -10.41
CA VAL A 313 -34.75 -10.95 -10.16
C VAL A 313 -34.09 -10.50 -11.48
N GLY A 314 -33.87 -11.43 -12.42
CA GLY A 314 -33.19 -11.16 -13.68
C GLY A 314 -31.75 -11.66 -13.68
N GLY A 315 -30.91 -11.06 -14.53
CA GLY A 315 -29.49 -11.41 -14.64
C GLY A 315 -28.71 -11.00 -13.38
N ILE A 316 -28.02 -11.95 -12.78
CA ILE A 316 -27.16 -11.79 -11.60
C ILE A 316 -25.77 -12.30 -11.94
N ASP A 317 -24.75 -11.56 -11.52
CA ASP A 317 -23.36 -11.95 -11.68
C ASP A 317 -22.93 -12.85 -10.52
N SER A 318 -22.11 -13.85 -10.81
CA SER A 318 -21.54 -14.75 -9.80
C SER A 318 -20.45 -14.05 -8.96
N SER A 319 -19.66 -14.81 -8.21
CA SER A 319 -18.41 -14.27 -7.66
C SER A 319 -17.41 -13.99 -8.78
N ASP A 320 -16.52 -13.02 -8.56
CA ASP A 320 -15.51 -12.59 -9.55
C ASP A 320 -14.63 -13.76 -10.03
N TRP A 321 -14.24 -14.64 -9.10
CA TRP A 321 -13.48 -15.86 -9.40
C TRP A 321 -13.88 -17.04 -8.51
N PHE A 322 -13.63 -18.25 -9.02
CA PHE A 322 -13.66 -19.49 -8.27
C PHE A 322 -12.33 -20.21 -8.42
N LEU A 323 -11.66 -20.50 -7.31
CA LEU A 323 -10.45 -21.32 -7.28
C LEU A 323 -10.79 -22.71 -6.75
N ILE A 324 -10.51 -23.73 -7.55
CA ILE A 324 -10.85 -25.11 -7.26
C ILE A 324 -9.61 -25.87 -6.79
N THR A 325 -9.63 -26.32 -5.54
CA THR A 325 -8.57 -27.15 -4.95
C THR A 325 -9.10 -28.54 -4.61
N PRO A 326 -8.26 -29.57 -4.42
CA PRO A 326 -8.73 -30.89 -4.05
C PRO A 326 -9.51 -30.90 -2.72
N GLN A 327 -9.17 -30.01 -1.78
CA GLN A 327 -9.74 -29.98 -0.43
C GLN A 327 -10.93 -29.02 -0.29
N ALA A 328 -10.96 -27.91 -1.06
CA ALA A 328 -11.98 -26.88 -0.94
C ALA A 328 -12.30 -26.18 -2.27
N THR A 329 -13.48 -25.57 -2.35
CA THR A 329 -13.84 -24.61 -3.40
C THR A 329 -13.79 -23.21 -2.80
N ILE A 330 -12.98 -22.33 -3.37
CA ILE A 330 -12.75 -20.97 -2.88
C ILE A 330 -13.50 -20.00 -3.78
N LEU A 331 -14.44 -19.25 -3.22
CA LEU A 331 -15.19 -18.18 -3.87
C LEU A 331 -14.47 -16.86 -3.60
N ILE A 332 -14.23 -16.06 -4.63
CA ILE A 332 -13.41 -14.84 -4.53
C ILE A 332 -14.23 -13.65 -5.00
N GLU A 333 -14.33 -12.63 -4.16
CA GLU A 333 -14.99 -11.36 -4.46
C GLU A 333 -13.98 -10.21 -4.32
N CYS A 334 -13.74 -9.48 -5.40
CA CYS A 334 -12.79 -8.38 -5.48
C CYS A 334 -13.45 -7.04 -5.12
N LYS A 335 -12.67 -6.17 -4.46
CA LYS A 335 -13.07 -4.81 -4.08
C LYS A 335 -11.91 -3.84 -4.29
N SER A 336 -12.18 -2.74 -5.01
CA SER A 336 -11.28 -1.60 -5.12
C SER A 336 -11.40 -0.61 -3.95
N ALA A 337 -12.19 -0.95 -2.93
CA ALA A 337 -12.39 -0.13 -1.77
C ALA A 337 -11.07 0.18 -1.07
N GLN A 338 -10.87 1.45 -0.77
CA GLN A 338 -9.72 1.93 0.00
C GLN A 338 -10.15 2.46 1.34
N MET A 339 -9.29 2.25 2.33
CA MET A 339 -9.55 2.78 3.64
C MET A 339 -9.37 4.30 3.70
N LYS A 340 -10.26 4.97 4.41
CA LYS A 340 -10.14 6.42 4.64
C LYS A 340 -9.11 6.73 5.73
N LEU A 341 -8.70 8.00 5.81
CA LEU A 341 -7.72 8.49 6.79
C LEU A 341 -8.09 8.12 8.24
N GLY A 342 -9.36 8.25 8.62
CA GLY A 342 -9.83 7.87 9.96
C GLY A 342 -9.60 6.39 10.27
N ALA A 343 -9.90 5.50 9.30
CA ALA A 343 -9.69 4.06 9.46
C ALA A 343 -8.19 3.72 9.61
N ARG A 344 -7.32 4.36 8.80
CA ARG A 344 -5.86 4.24 8.90
C ARG A 344 -5.32 4.72 10.25
N ALA A 345 -5.90 5.79 10.79
CA ALA A 345 -5.54 6.30 12.11
C ALA A 345 -6.09 5.43 13.26
N GLY A 346 -6.94 4.45 12.96
CA GLY A 346 -7.58 3.58 13.95
C GLY A 346 -8.76 4.22 14.67
N THR A 347 -9.42 5.24 14.09
CA THR A 347 -10.64 5.79 14.71
C THR A 347 -11.78 4.76 14.62
N LEU A 348 -12.62 4.66 15.65
CA LEU A 348 -13.70 3.67 15.68
C LEU A 348 -14.68 3.85 14.52
N ILE A 349 -15.09 5.10 14.25
CA ILE A 349 -15.94 5.44 13.10
C ILE A 349 -15.27 5.01 11.79
N GLY A 350 -13.97 5.28 11.64
CA GLY A 350 -13.23 4.88 10.44
C GLY A 350 -13.19 3.36 10.25
N LEU A 351 -12.99 2.60 11.33
CA LEU A 351 -13.02 1.14 11.30
C LEU A 351 -14.42 0.60 10.97
N GLN A 352 -15.49 1.22 11.49
CA GLN A 352 -16.86 0.85 11.16
C GLN A 352 -17.18 1.10 9.67
N GLU A 353 -16.80 2.25 9.12
CA GLU A 353 -16.98 2.56 7.69
C GLU A 353 -16.20 1.58 6.79
N ALA A 354 -14.99 1.18 7.19
CA ALA A 354 -14.22 0.16 6.49
C ALA A 354 -14.95 -1.19 6.48
N ASN A 355 -15.58 -1.56 7.61
CA ASN A 355 -16.35 -2.81 7.74
C ASN A 355 -17.61 -2.82 6.89
N GLU A 356 -18.35 -1.71 6.84
CA GLU A 356 -19.53 -1.59 5.98
C GLU A 356 -19.18 -1.83 4.51
N THR A 357 -18.01 -1.34 4.11
CA THR A 357 -17.52 -1.44 2.74
C THR A 357 -17.27 -2.90 2.33
N ILE A 358 -16.70 -3.72 3.21
CA ILE A 358 -16.45 -5.15 2.95
C ILE A 358 -17.67 -6.04 3.22
N SER A 359 -18.61 -5.63 4.08
CA SER A 359 -19.79 -6.43 4.48
C SER A 359 -20.69 -6.82 3.30
N LYS A 360 -20.73 -6.00 2.23
CA LYS A 360 -21.48 -6.35 1.01
C LYS A 360 -20.88 -7.59 0.33
N ALA A 361 -19.56 -7.68 0.27
CA ALA A 361 -18.84 -8.80 -0.34
C ALA A 361 -19.13 -10.12 0.40
N TYR A 362 -19.17 -10.08 1.73
CA TYR A 362 -19.51 -11.25 2.56
C TYR A 362 -20.91 -11.80 2.21
N ARG A 363 -21.89 -10.91 2.00
CA ARG A 363 -23.24 -11.32 1.57
C ARG A 363 -23.26 -11.89 0.16
N GLN A 364 -22.49 -11.31 -0.78
CA GLN A 364 -22.38 -11.85 -2.15
C GLN A 364 -21.81 -13.27 -2.13
N LEU A 365 -20.71 -13.48 -1.41
CA LEU A 365 -20.08 -14.79 -1.22
C LEU A 365 -21.05 -15.80 -0.59
N ALA A 366 -21.76 -15.41 0.47
CA ALA A 366 -22.77 -16.26 1.11
C ALA A 366 -23.88 -16.69 0.14
N ASN A 367 -24.38 -15.74 -0.66
CA ASN A 367 -25.42 -16.00 -1.64
C ASN A 367 -24.92 -16.98 -2.72
N ASN A 368 -23.74 -16.75 -3.29
CA ASN A 368 -23.16 -17.64 -4.30
C ASN A 368 -22.87 -19.03 -3.73
N ALA A 369 -22.37 -19.12 -2.49
CA ALA A 369 -22.20 -20.40 -1.79
C ALA A 369 -23.53 -21.14 -1.60
N ALA A 370 -24.62 -20.43 -1.30
CA ALA A 370 -25.95 -21.02 -1.21
C ALA A 370 -26.42 -21.59 -2.56
N GLU A 371 -26.22 -20.86 -3.66
CA GLU A 371 -26.58 -21.34 -5.02
C GLU A 371 -25.79 -22.60 -5.42
N ILE A 372 -24.52 -22.71 -5.03
CA ILE A 372 -23.71 -23.92 -5.23
C ILE A 372 -24.26 -25.08 -4.41
N ARG A 373 -24.57 -24.85 -3.12
CA ARG A 373 -25.08 -25.88 -2.20
C ARG A 373 -26.46 -26.41 -2.62
N THR A 374 -27.31 -25.57 -3.19
CA THR A 374 -28.63 -25.97 -3.68
C THR A 374 -28.60 -26.66 -5.04
N GLY A 375 -27.43 -26.78 -5.67
CA GLY A 375 -27.28 -27.45 -6.97
C GLY A 375 -27.85 -26.64 -8.13
N ASN A 376 -27.79 -25.30 -8.06
CA ASN A 376 -28.18 -24.44 -9.18
C ASN A 376 -27.39 -24.83 -10.44
N THR A 377 -28.10 -25.12 -11.54
CA THR A 377 -27.49 -25.60 -12.79
C THR A 377 -26.56 -24.58 -13.44
N ALA A 378 -26.72 -23.29 -13.17
CA ALA A 378 -25.76 -22.27 -13.60
C ALA A 378 -24.37 -22.47 -12.97
N TYR A 379 -24.31 -23.08 -11.79
CA TYR A 379 -23.08 -23.39 -11.05
C TYR A 379 -22.58 -24.82 -11.29
N ALA A 380 -23.07 -25.53 -12.30
CA ALA A 380 -22.75 -26.95 -12.50
C ALA A 380 -21.25 -27.24 -12.68
N ALA A 381 -20.48 -26.27 -13.19
CA ALA A 381 -19.01 -26.39 -13.32
C ALA A 381 -18.27 -26.26 -11.99
N ILE A 382 -18.93 -25.72 -10.95
CA ILE A 382 -18.33 -25.44 -9.64
C ILE A 382 -18.63 -26.61 -8.69
N PRO A 383 -17.61 -27.29 -8.13
CA PRO A 383 -17.83 -28.44 -7.24
C PRO A 383 -18.58 -28.04 -5.96
N SER A 384 -19.76 -28.64 -5.74
CA SER A 384 -20.58 -28.44 -4.54
C SER A 384 -20.29 -29.43 -3.41
N GLY A 385 -19.60 -30.54 -3.70
CA GLY A 385 -19.27 -31.60 -2.74
C GLY A 385 -18.07 -31.30 -1.84
N ARG A 386 -17.48 -30.11 -1.93
CA ARG A 386 -16.31 -29.69 -1.14
C ARG A 386 -16.69 -28.58 -0.15
N PRO A 387 -15.98 -28.44 0.97
CA PRO A 387 -16.05 -27.23 1.79
C PRO A 387 -15.92 -25.97 0.93
N LEU A 388 -16.78 -24.98 1.20
CA LEU A 388 -16.75 -23.68 0.54
C LEU A 388 -16.07 -22.67 1.46
N ILE A 389 -15.14 -21.89 0.93
CA ILE A 389 -14.45 -20.79 1.62
C ILE A 389 -14.64 -19.53 0.80
N GLY A 390 -14.93 -18.39 1.42
CA GLY A 390 -14.98 -17.10 0.76
C GLY A 390 -13.70 -16.28 0.99
N LEU A 391 -13.21 -15.60 -0.04
CA LEU A 391 -12.17 -14.58 0.06
C LEU A 391 -12.72 -13.24 -0.44
N VAL A 392 -12.62 -12.21 0.38
CA VAL A 392 -12.80 -10.82 -0.05
C VAL A 392 -11.43 -10.25 -0.36
N VAL A 393 -11.14 -10.00 -1.63
CA VAL A 393 -9.85 -9.51 -2.11
C VAL A 393 -9.90 -8.00 -2.25
N THR A 394 -9.06 -7.29 -1.51
CA THR A 394 -8.88 -5.83 -1.61
C THR A 394 -7.61 -5.49 -2.38
N ALA A 395 -7.59 -4.34 -3.05
CA ALA A 395 -6.39 -3.84 -3.73
C ALA A 395 -5.19 -3.68 -2.78
N GLU A 396 -5.47 -3.41 -1.50
CA GLU A 396 -4.49 -3.17 -0.45
C GLU A 396 -4.80 -3.96 0.83
N PRO A 397 -3.81 -4.15 1.71
CA PRO A 397 -4.03 -4.75 3.02
C PRO A 397 -5.00 -3.94 3.89
N PHE A 398 -6.06 -4.60 4.32
CA PHE A 398 -6.90 -4.15 5.43
C PHE A 398 -6.43 -4.91 6.68
N TYR A 399 -5.39 -4.39 7.35
CA TYR A 399 -4.65 -5.12 8.39
C TYR A 399 -5.50 -5.66 9.55
N HIS A 400 -6.65 -5.03 9.82
CA HIS A 400 -7.58 -5.42 10.88
C HIS A 400 -8.85 -6.10 10.37
N ALA A 401 -9.00 -6.35 9.06
CA ALA A 401 -10.26 -6.87 8.53
C ALA A 401 -10.64 -8.26 9.08
N ASN A 402 -9.64 -9.06 9.45
CA ASN A 402 -9.87 -10.37 10.06
C ASN A 402 -9.92 -10.34 11.59
N ASP A 403 -9.57 -9.24 12.26
CA ASP A 403 -9.57 -9.18 13.73
C ASP A 403 -10.93 -9.58 14.30
N ARG A 404 -10.93 -10.34 15.40
CA ARG A 404 -12.16 -10.86 16.01
C ARG A 404 -13.16 -9.75 16.34
N ALA A 405 -12.69 -8.63 16.89
CA ALA A 405 -13.55 -7.50 17.25
C ALA A 405 -14.18 -6.83 16.02
N VAL A 406 -13.49 -6.85 14.87
CA VAL A 406 -14.00 -6.37 13.60
C VAL A 406 -15.03 -7.35 13.03
N ARG A 407 -14.71 -8.64 13.01
CA ARG A 407 -15.60 -9.71 12.53
C ARG A 407 -16.92 -9.80 13.27
N MET A 408 -16.92 -9.57 14.59
CA MET A 408 -18.16 -9.55 15.40
C MET A 408 -19.15 -8.46 14.97
N THR A 409 -18.71 -7.43 14.23
CA THR A 409 -19.59 -6.39 13.68
C THR A 409 -20.24 -6.81 12.35
N ILE A 410 -19.72 -7.85 11.70
CA ILE A 410 -20.24 -8.38 10.44
C ILE A 410 -21.23 -9.50 10.77
N LYS A 411 -22.44 -9.44 10.22
CA LYS A 411 -23.41 -10.53 10.36
C LYS A 411 -22.81 -11.82 9.79
N ASP A 412 -22.88 -12.91 10.57
CA ASP A 412 -22.40 -14.23 10.15
C ASP A 412 -22.98 -14.60 8.77
N PRO A 413 -22.12 -14.76 7.74
CA PRO A 413 -22.55 -15.10 6.39
C PRO A 413 -22.93 -16.59 6.22
N GLY A 414 -22.73 -17.47 7.21
CA GLY A 414 -22.92 -18.92 7.05
C GLY A 414 -21.91 -19.57 6.10
N LEU A 415 -20.75 -18.93 5.96
CA LEU A 415 -19.63 -19.29 5.11
C LEU A 415 -18.33 -18.82 5.80
N PRO A 416 -17.29 -19.64 5.96
CA PRO A 416 -16.00 -19.15 6.42
C PRO A 416 -15.44 -18.18 5.38
N VAL A 417 -15.27 -16.90 5.75
CA VAL A 417 -14.76 -15.85 4.87
C VAL A 417 -13.48 -15.27 5.46
N LEU A 418 -12.47 -14.99 4.63
CA LEU A 418 -11.29 -14.19 4.98
C LEU A 418 -11.28 -12.91 4.12
N THR A 419 -10.84 -11.80 4.68
CA THR A 419 -10.47 -10.61 3.91
C THR A 419 -8.98 -10.62 3.70
N VAL A 420 -8.56 -10.49 2.44
CA VAL A 420 -7.18 -10.64 1.98
C VAL A 420 -6.87 -9.53 0.97
N SER A 421 -5.60 -9.23 0.75
CA SER A 421 -5.15 -8.24 -0.24
C SER A 421 -4.66 -8.91 -1.53
N LEU A 422 -4.41 -8.11 -2.56
CA LEU A 422 -3.71 -8.58 -3.77
C LEU A 422 -2.35 -9.23 -3.45
N ARG A 423 -1.65 -8.72 -2.43
CA ARG A 423 -0.39 -9.32 -1.96
C ARG A 423 -0.60 -10.73 -1.42
N ASP A 424 -1.70 -10.95 -0.70
CA ASP A 424 -2.03 -12.28 -0.19
C ASP A 424 -2.43 -13.23 -1.34
N ILE A 425 -3.07 -12.72 -2.41
CA ILE A 425 -3.33 -13.50 -3.63
C ILE A 425 -2.04 -13.89 -4.35
N GLU A 426 -1.08 -12.98 -4.48
CA GLU A 426 0.24 -13.28 -5.06
C GLU A 426 0.97 -14.40 -4.31
N MET A 427 0.81 -14.44 -2.99
CA MET A 427 1.35 -15.50 -2.14
C MET A 427 0.60 -16.83 -2.31
N LEU A 428 -0.72 -16.81 -2.42
CA LEU A 428 -1.50 -18.03 -2.67
C LEU A 428 -1.26 -18.61 -4.07
N ALA A 429 -1.06 -17.73 -5.06
CA ALA A 429 -0.93 -18.10 -6.46
C ALA A 429 0.28 -19.01 -6.74
N VAL A 430 1.35 -18.87 -5.96
CA VAL A 430 2.59 -19.65 -6.13
C VAL A 430 2.57 -20.98 -5.37
N LEU A 431 1.55 -21.23 -4.56
CA LEU A 431 1.38 -22.52 -3.87
C LEU A 431 0.67 -23.52 -4.78
N SER A 432 0.97 -24.80 -4.63
CA SER A 432 0.23 -25.85 -5.34
C SER A 432 -1.26 -25.85 -4.92
N PRO A 433 -2.19 -26.32 -5.77
CA PRO A 433 -3.61 -26.35 -5.43
C PRO A 433 -3.91 -27.06 -4.11
N SER A 434 -3.17 -28.13 -3.79
CA SER A 434 -3.34 -28.87 -2.53
C SER A 434 -2.86 -28.10 -1.29
N GLN A 435 -1.79 -27.32 -1.43
CA GLN A 435 -1.29 -26.45 -0.36
C GLN A 435 -2.28 -25.32 -0.08
N VAL A 436 -2.82 -24.68 -1.12
CA VAL A 436 -3.84 -23.63 -0.95
C VAL A 436 -5.08 -24.16 -0.23
N GLY A 437 -5.64 -25.28 -0.71
CA GLY A 437 -6.84 -25.88 -0.14
C GLY A 437 -6.65 -26.29 1.32
N THR A 438 -5.56 -27.01 1.61
CA THR A 438 -5.22 -27.44 2.97
C THR A 438 -4.99 -26.27 3.92
N ALA A 439 -4.19 -25.28 3.50
CA ALA A 439 -3.84 -24.15 4.35
C ALA A 439 -5.06 -23.27 4.66
N LEU A 440 -5.86 -22.93 3.65
CA LEU A 440 -7.05 -22.11 3.89
C LEU A 440 -8.06 -22.82 4.78
N LEU A 441 -8.25 -24.14 4.63
CA LEU A 441 -9.10 -24.92 5.53
C LEU A 441 -8.59 -24.89 6.97
N ALA A 442 -7.30 -25.17 7.17
CA ALA A 442 -6.69 -25.13 8.50
C ALA A 442 -6.85 -23.75 9.15
N ILE A 443 -6.63 -22.68 8.39
CA ILE A 443 -6.76 -21.30 8.87
C ILE A 443 -8.21 -20.99 9.26
N VAL A 444 -9.19 -21.26 8.41
CA VAL A 444 -10.58 -20.89 8.71
C VAL A 444 -11.23 -21.75 9.79
N GLN A 445 -10.71 -22.95 10.05
CA GLN A 445 -11.16 -23.85 11.12
C GLN A 445 -10.51 -23.54 12.48
N ASP A 446 -9.43 -22.75 12.50
CA ASP A 446 -8.76 -22.33 13.72
C ASP A 446 -9.27 -20.97 14.18
N ASP A 447 -9.77 -20.91 15.42
CA ASP A 447 -10.38 -19.72 16.03
C ASP A 447 -9.40 -18.54 16.20
N VAL A 448 -8.09 -18.81 16.17
CA VAL A 448 -7.02 -17.81 16.32
C VAL A 448 -6.47 -17.43 14.95
N LEU A 449 -6.07 -18.40 14.12
CA LEU A 449 -5.43 -18.13 12.83
C LEU A 449 -6.36 -17.41 11.85
N ASN A 450 -7.67 -17.65 11.93
CA ASN A 450 -8.64 -16.93 11.10
C ASN A 450 -8.76 -15.44 11.43
N THR A 451 -8.14 -14.99 12.54
CA THR A 451 -8.18 -13.59 12.99
C THR A 451 -6.96 -12.78 12.56
N TRP A 452 -5.94 -13.43 12.01
CA TRP A 452 -4.68 -12.79 11.62
C TRP A 452 -4.68 -12.37 10.15
N MET A 453 -3.65 -11.63 9.74
CA MET A 453 -3.35 -11.44 8.32
C MET A 453 -3.00 -12.77 7.68
N LEU A 454 -3.45 -13.00 6.44
CA LEU A 454 -3.26 -14.30 5.78
C LEU A 454 -1.78 -14.70 5.71
N SER A 455 -0.90 -13.77 5.33
CA SER A 455 0.55 -14.01 5.31
C SER A 455 1.11 -14.55 6.63
N LYS A 456 0.64 -14.05 7.78
CA LYS A 456 1.07 -14.55 9.09
C LYS A 456 0.48 -15.92 9.39
N SER A 457 -0.78 -16.16 9.06
CA SER A 457 -1.43 -17.46 9.25
C SER A 457 -0.82 -18.55 8.37
N LEU A 458 -0.49 -18.22 7.11
CA LEU A 458 0.21 -19.12 6.19
C LEU A 458 1.57 -19.55 6.74
N ALA A 459 2.30 -18.65 7.41
CA ALA A 459 3.60 -18.98 8.03
C ALA A 459 3.48 -20.06 9.11
N GLU A 460 2.37 -20.08 9.84
CA GLU A 460 2.15 -21.09 10.88
C GLU A 460 1.74 -22.45 10.30
N VAL A 461 0.90 -22.45 9.25
CA VAL A 461 0.37 -23.71 8.67
C VAL A 461 1.25 -24.29 7.57
N LEU A 462 2.15 -23.47 6.99
CA LEU A 462 3.11 -23.85 5.95
C LEU A 462 4.48 -23.21 6.24
N PRO A 463 5.30 -23.78 7.15
CA PRO A 463 6.55 -23.15 7.62
C PRO A 463 7.63 -22.83 6.58
N ASP A 464 7.47 -23.27 5.33
CA ASP A 464 8.42 -23.07 4.22
C ASP A 464 7.82 -22.29 3.03
N PHE A 465 6.63 -21.71 3.17
CA PHE A 465 5.96 -21.05 2.04
C PHE A 465 6.67 -19.77 1.57
N ASP A 466 7.44 -19.13 2.46
CA ASP A 466 8.15 -17.87 2.23
C ASP A 466 9.32 -17.97 1.24
N LYS A 467 9.66 -19.20 0.83
CA LYS A 467 10.73 -19.49 -0.14
C LYS A 467 10.24 -19.55 -1.59
N THR A 468 8.93 -19.49 -1.83
CA THR A 468 8.39 -19.60 -3.18
C THR A 468 8.32 -18.24 -3.86
N GLU A 469 9.07 -18.10 -4.95
CA GLU A 469 9.14 -16.89 -5.76
C GLU A 469 7.92 -16.76 -6.69
N ASN A 470 7.41 -15.53 -6.85
CA ASN A 470 6.34 -15.22 -7.79
C ASN A 470 6.97 -14.78 -9.13
N GLN A 471 7.10 -15.75 -10.05
CA GLN A 471 7.75 -15.52 -11.34
C GLN A 471 7.10 -14.39 -12.14
N LEU A 472 5.78 -14.23 -12.09
CA LEU A 472 5.10 -13.13 -12.78
C LEU A 472 5.58 -11.76 -12.27
N ILE A 473 5.74 -11.61 -10.96
CA ILE A 473 6.27 -10.40 -10.33
C ILE A 473 7.75 -10.21 -10.66
N ASP A 474 8.54 -11.28 -10.55
CA ASP A 474 9.99 -11.25 -10.73
C ASP A 474 10.37 -10.91 -12.17
N GLU A 475 9.80 -11.62 -13.14
CA GLU A 475 10.00 -11.36 -14.57
C GLU A 475 9.52 -9.97 -14.96
N THR A 476 8.42 -9.49 -14.39
CA THR A 476 7.95 -8.12 -14.64
C THR A 476 8.95 -7.11 -14.10
N PHE A 477 9.43 -7.30 -12.87
CA PHE A 477 10.37 -6.38 -12.28
C PHE A 477 11.68 -6.31 -13.08
N ASP A 478 12.23 -7.48 -13.44
CA ASP A 478 13.47 -7.59 -14.18
C ASP A 478 13.35 -6.96 -15.58
N ARG A 479 12.24 -7.23 -16.27
CA ARG A 479 11.94 -6.69 -17.60
C ARG A 479 11.77 -5.17 -17.60
N VAL A 480 11.09 -4.62 -16.59
CA VAL A 480 10.67 -3.21 -16.58
C VAL A 480 11.66 -2.29 -15.87
N PHE A 481 12.23 -2.72 -14.74
CA PHE A 481 13.03 -1.86 -13.85
C PHE A 481 14.52 -2.17 -13.87
N LEU A 482 14.93 -3.38 -14.29
CA LEU A 482 16.33 -3.78 -14.42
C LEU A 482 16.79 -4.05 -15.87
N PRO A 483 16.32 -3.35 -16.92
CA PRO A 483 16.64 -3.69 -18.31
C PRO A 483 18.14 -3.62 -18.67
N MET A 484 18.98 -3.07 -17.79
CA MET A 484 20.43 -2.97 -17.97
C MET A 484 21.20 -4.30 -17.89
N THR A 485 20.59 -5.40 -17.41
CA THR A 485 21.31 -6.68 -17.26
C THR A 485 21.21 -7.60 -18.49
N GLY A 486 20.25 -7.37 -19.39
CA GLY A 486 19.93 -8.29 -20.50
C GLY A 486 20.26 -7.80 -21.92
N ARG A 487 20.43 -6.49 -22.16
CA ARG A 487 20.63 -5.96 -23.53
C ARG A 487 22.10 -5.93 -24.01
N GLY A 488 23.04 -6.43 -23.20
CA GLY A 488 24.46 -6.55 -23.57
C GLY A 488 24.91 -7.95 -24.02
N LYS A 489 23.96 -8.90 -24.20
CA LYS A 489 24.25 -10.27 -24.70
C LYS A 489 23.36 -10.66 -25.89
N ALA A 490 23.15 -9.74 -26.82
CA ALA A 490 22.79 -10.08 -28.19
C ALA A 490 23.95 -9.60 -29.08
N GLU A 491 24.39 -10.52 -29.95
CA GLU A 491 25.64 -10.56 -30.74
C GLU A 491 26.12 -9.26 -31.40
#